data_AF-A0A7C0UYY1-F1
#
_entry.id   AF-A0A7C0UYY1-F1
#
_cell.length_a   1.000
_cell.length_b   1.000
_cell.length_c   1.000
_cell.angle_alpha   90.00
_cell.angle_beta   90.00
_cell.angle_gamma   90.00
#
_symmetry.space_group_name_H-M   'P 1'
#
loop_
_entity.id
_entity.type
_entity.pdbx_description
1 polymer ?
#
loop_
_entity_poly.entity_id
_entity_poly.type
_entity_poly.pdbx_seq_one_letter_code
_entity_poly.pdbx_strand_id
1 'polypeptide(L)'
;MSVISAIVEKELKEIIRDKNLVTGLLSVSMFLRMLVLTSSRSVTIVMSAFIPYLPLMTAFILGFSLSGRFVKEKLQGVIETVLCTPVSLRELWLAKTMSITCASSLTTMVITILVIALSGIQLTAPLVMYLLIAVPAFVFSALGLLCLLYFYLGMRQIQAVNYVIFFLLFIALSIILRIKPSSKVTFEAGIAMLTFSVILSLLLNYAVKHVDKERIVTTIG
;
A
#
# COMPACT_ATOMS: atom_id res chain seq x y z
N MET A 1 -9.13 23.14 11.66
CA MET A 1 -8.69 21.91 10.98
C MET A 1 -7.18 21.90 10.95
N SER A 2 -6.54 20.77 11.27
CA SER A 2 -5.06 20.66 11.15
C SER A 2 -4.66 20.73 9.67
N VAL A 3 -3.51 21.31 9.36
CA VAL A 3 -3.01 21.43 7.97
C VAL A 3 -2.96 20.06 7.29
N ILE A 4 -2.54 19.02 8.02
CA ILE A 4 -2.52 17.62 7.57
C ILE A 4 -3.92 17.15 7.14
N SER A 5 -4.95 17.37 7.96
CA SER A 5 -6.32 16.92 7.63
C SER A 5 -6.87 17.56 6.36
N ALA A 6 -6.56 18.84 6.12
CA ALA A 6 -7.00 19.53 4.91
C ALA A 6 -6.31 18.99 3.65
N ILE A 7 -5.00 18.70 3.73
CA ILE A 7 -4.25 18.06 2.64
C ILE A 7 -4.81 16.67 2.36
N VAL A 8 -5.08 15.88 3.42
CA VAL A 8 -5.64 14.53 3.26
C VAL A 8 -7.00 14.56 2.57
N GLU A 9 -7.89 15.46 2.98
CA GLU A 9 -9.21 15.58 2.37
C GLU A 9 -9.12 15.98 0.89
N LYS A 10 -8.23 16.92 0.56
CA LYS A 10 -7.95 17.31 -0.83
C LYS A 10 -7.46 16.12 -1.66
N GLU A 11 -6.45 15.41 -1.17
CA GLU A 11 -5.86 14.25 -1.84
C GLU A 11 -6.88 13.13 -2.04
N LEU A 12 -7.72 12.85 -1.04
CA LEU A 12 -8.76 11.83 -1.15
C LEU A 12 -9.81 12.19 -2.22
N LYS A 13 -10.26 13.44 -2.27
CA LYS A 13 -11.21 13.91 -3.30
C LYS A 13 -10.61 13.75 -4.70
N GLU A 14 -9.34 14.04 -4.85
CA GLU A 14 -8.65 13.92 -6.13
C GLU A 14 -8.39 12.45 -6.51
N ILE A 15 -8.04 11.57 -5.56
CA ILE A 15 -7.91 10.12 -5.78
C ILE A 15 -9.20 9.51 -6.32
N ILE A 16 -10.36 9.91 -5.76
CA ILE A 16 -11.67 9.42 -6.21
C ILE A 16 -11.98 9.86 -7.65
N ARG A 17 -11.52 11.05 -8.04
CA ARG A 17 -11.77 11.61 -9.37
C ARG A 17 -10.80 11.07 -10.44
N ASP A 18 -9.65 10.54 -10.02
CA ASP A 18 -8.60 10.13 -10.94
C ASP A 18 -8.80 8.72 -11.54
N LYS A 19 -8.42 8.58 -12.81
CA LYS A 19 -8.42 7.30 -13.53
C LYS A 19 -7.46 6.26 -12.93
N ASN A 20 -6.49 6.69 -12.12
CA ASN A 20 -5.52 5.81 -11.47
C ASN A 20 -6.19 4.79 -10.53
N LEU A 21 -7.34 5.16 -9.91
CA LEU A 21 -8.11 4.23 -9.09
C LEU A 21 -8.72 3.10 -9.93
N VAL A 22 -9.22 3.42 -11.13
CA VAL A 22 -9.74 2.44 -12.08
C VAL A 22 -8.64 1.49 -12.56
N THR A 23 -7.45 2.03 -12.88
CA THR A 23 -6.30 1.19 -13.28
C THR A 23 -5.85 0.28 -12.14
N GLY A 24 -5.91 0.75 -10.89
CA GLY A 24 -5.61 -0.06 -9.71
C GLY A 24 -6.64 -1.17 -9.46
N LEU A 25 -7.93 -0.89 -9.64
CA LEU A 25 -8.97 -1.92 -9.55
C LEU A 25 -8.81 -2.98 -10.66
N LEU A 26 -8.46 -2.54 -11.87
CA LEU A 26 -8.22 -3.45 -13.00
C LEU A 26 -6.99 -4.34 -12.75
N SER A 27 -5.91 -3.79 -12.17
CA SER A 27 -4.72 -4.58 -11.82
C SER A 27 -5.00 -5.60 -10.72
N VAL A 28 -5.80 -5.26 -9.70
CA VAL A 28 -6.25 -6.22 -8.69
C VAL A 28 -7.14 -7.31 -9.29
N SER A 29 -8.06 -6.97 -10.18
CA SER A 29 -8.91 -7.95 -10.87
C SER A 29 -8.06 -8.94 -11.69
N MET A 30 -7.09 -8.44 -12.46
CA MET A 30 -6.14 -9.27 -13.20
C MET A 30 -5.32 -10.17 -12.28
N PHE A 31 -4.85 -9.63 -11.15
CA PHE A 31 -4.10 -10.39 -10.15
C PHE A 31 -4.92 -11.54 -9.56
N LEU A 32 -6.17 -11.27 -9.14
CA LEU A 32 -7.07 -12.32 -8.64
C LEU A 32 -7.34 -13.39 -9.69
N ARG A 33 -7.55 -12.99 -10.95
CA ARG A 33 -7.77 -13.91 -12.07
C ARG A 33 -6.54 -14.78 -12.33
N MET A 34 -5.34 -14.20 -12.32
CA MET A 34 -4.07 -14.95 -12.48
C MET A 34 -3.86 -15.94 -11.34
N LEU A 35 -4.20 -15.57 -10.11
CA LEU A 35 -4.11 -16.44 -8.94
C LEU A 35 -5.03 -17.66 -9.08
N VAL A 36 -6.26 -17.45 -9.57
CA VAL A 36 -7.19 -18.55 -9.88
C VAL A 36 -6.67 -19.44 -11.01
N LEU A 37 -6.20 -18.86 -12.12
CA LEU A 37 -5.73 -19.62 -13.28
C LEU A 37 -4.48 -20.46 -13.00
N THR A 38 -3.56 -19.93 -12.18
CA THR A 38 -2.31 -20.62 -11.84
C THR A 38 -2.54 -21.80 -10.90
N SER A 39 -3.63 -21.79 -10.14
CA SER A 39 -3.92 -22.84 -9.18
C SER A 39 -4.73 -23.96 -9.83
N SER A 40 -4.16 -25.17 -9.88
CA SER A 40 -4.86 -26.37 -10.37
C SER A 40 -5.93 -26.92 -9.42
N ARG A 41 -6.18 -26.23 -8.29
CA ARG A 41 -7.16 -26.59 -7.27
C ARG A 41 -8.46 -25.83 -7.47
N SER A 42 -9.55 -26.32 -6.88
CA SER A 42 -10.83 -25.61 -6.93
C SER A 42 -10.72 -24.20 -6.35
N VAL A 43 -11.40 -23.25 -6.99
CA VAL A 43 -11.37 -21.81 -6.68
C VAL A 43 -11.55 -21.54 -5.18
N THR A 44 -12.45 -22.25 -4.52
CA THR A 44 -12.78 -22.09 -3.10
C THR A 44 -11.66 -22.53 -2.16
N ILE A 45 -10.92 -23.59 -2.50
CA ILE A 45 -9.79 -24.08 -1.68
C ILE A 45 -8.61 -23.10 -1.77
N VAL A 46 -8.42 -22.49 -2.93
CA VAL A 46 -7.35 -21.51 -3.14
C VAL A 46 -7.68 -20.21 -2.42
N MET A 47 -8.90 -19.71 -2.57
CA MET A 47 -9.30 -18.47 -1.90
C MET A 47 -9.27 -18.61 -0.37
N SER A 48 -9.66 -19.77 0.17
CA SER A 48 -9.62 -20.03 1.61
C SER A 48 -8.21 -20.18 2.19
N ALA A 49 -7.25 -20.71 1.43
CA ALA A 49 -5.87 -20.81 1.87
C ALA A 49 -5.12 -19.46 1.82
N PHE A 50 -5.55 -18.55 0.94
CA PHE A 50 -4.88 -17.27 0.70
C PHE A 50 -5.49 -16.06 1.44
N ILE A 51 -6.59 -16.23 2.18
CA ILE A 51 -7.24 -15.14 2.92
C ILE A 51 -6.28 -14.28 3.75
N PRO A 52 -5.28 -14.80 4.49
CA PRO A 52 -4.36 -13.92 5.22
C PRO A 52 -3.52 -13.02 4.31
N TYR A 53 -3.12 -13.51 3.13
CA TYR A 53 -2.17 -12.83 2.25
C TYR A 53 -2.84 -11.95 1.20
N LEU A 54 -4.07 -12.27 0.82
CA LEU A 54 -4.81 -11.60 -0.25
C LEU A 54 -5.14 -10.13 0.06
N PRO A 55 -5.61 -9.74 1.27
CA PRO A 55 -5.78 -8.34 1.67
C PRO A 55 -4.49 -7.54 1.57
N LEU A 56 -3.37 -8.12 2.02
CA LEU A 56 -2.06 -7.49 1.99
C LEU A 56 -1.59 -7.18 0.58
N MET A 57 -1.63 -8.18 -0.30
CA MET A 57 -1.18 -8.03 -1.68
C MET A 57 -2.07 -7.08 -2.46
N THR A 58 -3.40 -7.21 -2.33
CA THR A 58 -4.34 -6.32 -3.01
C THR A 58 -4.19 -4.87 -2.53
N ALA A 59 -3.98 -4.64 -1.23
CA ALA A 59 -3.76 -3.31 -0.70
C ALA A 59 -2.46 -2.68 -1.16
N PHE A 60 -1.40 -3.47 -1.21
CA PHE A 60 -0.13 -3.01 -1.73
C PHE A 60 -0.21 -2.68 -3.23
N ILE A 61 -0.86 -3.52 -4.06
CA ILE A 61 -1.04 -3.26 -5.50
C ILE A 61 -1.86 -1.98 -5.74
N LEU A 62 -2.93 -1.77 -4.98
CA LEU A 62 -3.76 -0.57 -5.07
C LEU A 62 -3.00 0.67 -4.62
N GLY A 63 -2.33 0.60 -3.47
CA GLY A 63 -1.51 1.69 -2.96
C GLY A 63 -0.37 2.05 -3.91
N PHE A 64 0.26 1.05 -4.52
CA PHE A 64 1.28 1.25 -5.56
C PHE A 64 0.72 1.96 -6.79
N SER A 65 -0.45 1.53 -7.28
CA SER A 65 -1.11 2.16 -8.43
C SER A 65 -1.46 3.63 -8.16
N LEU A 66 -1.94 3.93 -6.95
CA LEU A 66 -2.24 5.29 -6.50
C LEU A 66 -0.97 6.14 -6.33
N SER A 67 0.13 5.54 -5.88
CA SER A 67 1.43 6.21 -5.74
C SER A 67 1.99 6.74 -7.08
N GLY A 68 1.53 6.22 -8.22
CA GLY A 68 1.88 6.75 -9.53
C GLY A 68 1.50 8.23 -9.72
N ARG A 69 0.49 8.71 -8.98
CA ARG A 69 0.11 10.14 -8.95
C ARG A 69 1.20 11.00 -8.32
N PHE A 70 1.80 10.53 -7.22
CA PHE A 70 2.93 11.18 -6.57
C PHE A 70 4.08 11.42 -7.56
N VAL A 71 4.39 10.41 -8.37
CA VAL A 71 5.46 10.50 -9.37
C VAL A 71 5.13 11.53 -10.45
N LYS A 72 3.87 11.62 -10.88
CA LYS A 72 3.41 12.65 -11.83
C LYS A 72 3.51 14.06 -11.24
N GLU A 73 3.14 14.25 -9.98
CA GLU A 73 3.27 15.54 -9.30
C GLU A 73 4.73 15.95 -9.10
N LYS A 74 5.62 14.98 -8.86
CA LYS A 74 7.07 15.21 -8.81
C LYS A 74 7.57 15.69 -10.17
N LEU A 75 7.15 15.03 -11.26
CA LEU A 75 7.50 15.42 -12.64
C LEU A 75 6.99 16.81 -13.02
N GLN A 76 5.83 17.20 -12.51
CA GLN A 76 5.20 18.50 -12.83
C GLN A 76 5.74 19.65 -11.96
N GLY A 77 6.69 19.40 -11.04
CA GLY A 77 7.21 20.43 -10.14
C GLY A 77 6.21 20.91 -9.09
N VAL A 78 5.04 20.26 -8.96
CA VAL A 78 4.00 20.65 -7.99
C VAL A 78 4.53 20.54 -6.56
N ILE A 79 5.41 19.56 -6.30
CA ILE A 79 6.05 19.37 -4.99
C ILE A 79 6.87 20.61 -4.59
N GLU A 80 7.54 21.29 -5.53
CA GLU A 80 8.33 22.49 -5.23
C GLU A 80 7.44 23.64 -4.76
N THR A 81 6.31 23.86 -5.46
CA THR A 81 5.35 24.91 -5.08
C THR A 81 4.75 24.69 -3.69
N VAL A 82 4.51 23.43 -3.32
CA VAL A 82 4.03 23.07 -1.97
C VAL A 82 5.14 23.25 -0.94
N LEU A 83 6.40 22.98 -1.27
CA LEU A 83 7.54 23.19 -0.36
C LEU A 83 7.84 24.66 -0.09
N CYS A 84 7.38 25.58 -0.96
CA CYS A 84 7.43 27.03 -0.71
C CYS A 84 6.41 27.51 0.34
N THR A 85 5.43 26.68 0.70
CA THR A 85 4.52 26.94 1.82
C THR A 85 5.19 26.56 3.15
N PRO A 86 4.74 27.07 4.31
CA PRO A 86 5.37 26.77 5.61
C PRO A 86 5.17 25.32 6.10
N VAL A 87 4.87 24.38 5.20
CA VAL A 87 4.63 22.96 5.49
C VAL A 87 5.97 22.23 5.63
N SER A 88 6.09 21.43 6.69
CA SER A 88 7.27 20.58 6.89
C SER A 88 7.24 19.36 5.95
N LEU A 89 8.41 18.87 5.53
CA LEU A 89 8.51 17.64 4.72
C LEU A 89 7.84 16.44 5.39
N ARG A 90 7.92 16.41 6.72
CA ARG A 90 7.30 15.37 7.54
C ARG A 90 5.78 15.41 7.46
N GLU A 91 5.18 16.59 7.53
CA GLU A 91 3.73 16.76 7.38
C GLU A 91 3.27 16.38 5.98
N LEU A 92 4.02 16.75 4.94
CA LEU A 92 3.73 16.37 3.55
C LEU A 92 3.78 14.84 3.38
N TRP A 93 4.84 14.20 3.88
CA TRP A 93 4.99 12.74 3.80
C TRP A 93 3.87 12.03 4.58
N LEU A 94 3.55 12.47 5.80
CA LEU A 94 2.46 11.89 6.60
C LEU A 94 1.10 12.05 5.92
N ALA A 95 0.79 13.25 5.40
CA ALA A 95 -0.48 13.48 4.72
C ALA A 95 -0.62 12.57 3.50
N LYS A 96 0.43 12.48 2.67
CA LYS A 96 0.37 11.70 1.43
C LYS A 96 0.29 10.20 1.68
N THR A 97 1.07 9.71 2.64
CA THR A 97 1.03 8.30 3.05
C THR A 97 -0.30 7.92 3.67
N MET A 98 -0.88 8.78 4.51
CA MET A 98 -2.22 8.56 5.08
C MET A 98 -3.32 8.53 4.00
N SER A 99 -3.30 9.46 3.04
CA SER A 99 -4.31 9.49 1.96
C SER A 99 -4.30 8.23 1.11
N ILE A 100 -3.12 7.80 0.66
CA ILE A 100 -2.98 6.60 -0.18
C ILE A 100 -3.34 5.35 0.63
N THR A 101 -2.86 5.26 1.87
CA THR A 101 -3.16 4.13 2.75
C THR A 101 -4.66 4.02 2.99
N CYS A 102 -5.32 5.11 3.37
CA CYS A 102 -6.76 5.14 3.62
C CYS A 102 -7.58 4.69 2.40
N ALA A 103 -7.28 5.23 1.21
CA ALA A 103 -7.94 4.83 -0.03
C ALA A 103 -7.73 3.34 -0.37
N SER A 104 -6.49 2.86 -0.23
CA SER A 104 -6.16 1.44 -0.48
C SER A 104 -6.77 0.49 0.56
N SER A 105 -6.77 0.84 1.85
CA SER A 105 -7.32 0.01 2.91
C SER A 105 -8.84 -0.11 2.81
N LEU A 106 -9.54 0.99 2.49
CA LEU A 106 -10.99 0.96 2.33
C LEU A 106 -11.42 0.09 1.15
N THR A 107 -10.78 0.27 0.00
CA THR A 107 -11.08 -0.52 -1.22
C THR A 107 -10.77 -2.00 -1.02
N THR A 108 -9.71 -2.33 -0.29
CA THR A 108 -9.34 -3.73 -0.01
C THR A 108 -10.23 -4.39 1.01
N MET A 109 -10.70 -3.67 2.03
CA MET A 109 -11.73 -4.18 2.93
C MET A 109 -12.99 -4.58 2.16
N VAL A 110 -13.45 -3.75 1.22
CA VAL A 110 -14.61 -4.09 0.37
C VAL A 110 -14.36 -5.35 -0.47
N ILE A 111 -13.20 -5.43 -1.13
CA ILE A 111 -12.84 -6.59 -1.96
C ILE A 111 -12.73 -7.87 -1.13
N THR A 112 -12.11 -7.79 0.05
CA THR A 112 -11.89 -8.96 0.91
C THR A 112 -13.18 -9.47 1.54
N ILE A 113 -14.09 -8.58 1.96
CA ILE A 113 -15.43 -8.96 2.41
C ILE A 113 -16.19 -9.67 1.29
N LEU A 114 -16.12 -9.17 0.06
CA LEU A 114 -16.76 -9.80 -1.10
C LEU A 114 -16.18 -11.20 -1.39
N VAL A 115 -14.86 -11.37 -1.30
CA VAL A 115 -14.20 -12.67 -1.46
C VAL A 115 -14.60 -13.65 -0.34
N ILE A 116 -14.71 -13.19 0.91
CA ILE A 116 -15.14 -14.01 2.05
C ILE A 116 -16.59 -14.47 1.85
N ALA A 117 -17.47 -13.56 1.43
CA ALA A 117 -18.88 -13.86 1.15
C ALA A 117 -19.04 -14.89 0.03
N LEU A 118 -18.28 -14.76 -1.06
CA LEU A 118 -18.29 -15.73 -2.17
C LEU A 118 -17.69 -17.09 -1.80
N SER A 119 -16.74 -17.12 -0.86
CA SER A 119 -16.05 -18.35 -0.47
C SER A 119 -16.76 -19.10 0.68
N GLY A 120 -17.76 -18.49 1.33
CA GLY A 120 -18.52 -19.09 2.42
C GLY A 120 -17.73 -19.28 3.72
N ILE A 121 -16.73 -18.43 3.98
CA ILE A 121 -15.77 -18.61 5.08
C ILE A 121 -16.27 -17.91 6.34
N GLN A 122 -16.14 -18.57 7.49
CA GLN A 122 -16.54 -18.00 8.77
C GLN A 122 -15.57 -16.91 9.22
N LEU A 123 -16.12 -15.75 9.59
CA LEU A 123 -15.37 -14.67 10.22
C LEU A 123 -15.03 -15.07 11.66
N THR A 124 -13.76 -15.31 11.90
CA THR A 124 -13.23 -15.56 13.25
C THR A 124 -12.70 -14.25 13.84
N ALA A 125 -12.78 -14.10 15.16
CA ALA A 125 -12.23 -12.94 15.87
C ALA A 125 -10.77 -12.57 15.49
N PRO A 126 -9.80 -13.52 15.39
CA PRO A 126 -8.44 -13.18 14.97
C PRO A 126 -8.36 -12.64 13.53
N LEU A 127 -9.19 -13.15 12.62
CA LEU A 127 -9.23 -12.68 11.23
C LEU A 127 -9.74 -11.23 11.15
N VAL A 128 -10.78 -10.90 11.92
CA VAL A 128 -11.35 -9.54 11.97
C VAL A 128 -10.32 -8.54 12.52
N MET A 129 -9.66 -8.89 13.63
CA MET A 129 -8.59 -8.06 14.21
C MET A 129 -7.44 -7.84 13.22
N TYR A 130 -7.05 -8.91 12.52
CA TYR A 130 -6.00 -8.87 11.51
C TYR A 130 -6.37 -7.93 10.34
N LEU A 131 -7.58 -8.04 9.81
CA LEU A 131 -8.06 -7.21 8.69
C LEU A 131 -8.21 -5.73 9.06
N LEU A 132 -8.71 -5.42 10.26
CA LEU A 132 -9.00 -4.04 10.67
C LEU A 132 -7.76 -3.28 11.16
N ILE A 133 -6.79 -3.97 11.76
CA ILE A 133 -5.67 -3.32 12.46
C ILE A 133 -4.34 -3.70 11.81
N ALA A 134 -4.03 -4.99 11.68
CA ALA A 134 -2.74 -5.43 11.19
C ALA A 134 -2.51 -5.05 9.73
N VAL A 135 -3.51 -5.28 8.86
CA VAL A 135 -3.39 -4.99 7.43
C VAL A 135 -3.19 -3.49 7.17
N PRO A 136 -4.02 -2.56 7.69
CA PRO A 136 -3.82 -1.13 7.45
C PRO A 136 -2.50 -0.61 8.03
N ALA A 137 -2.07 -1.09 9.20
CA ALA A 137 -0.81 -0.68 9.81
C ALA A 137 0.40 -1.11 8.96
N PHE A 138 0.39 -2.35 8.45
CA PHE A 138 1.43 -2.83 7.55
C PHE A 138 1.45 -2.07 6.23
N VAL A 139 0.27 -1.86 5.61
CA VAL A 139 0.15 -1.11 4.35
C VAL A 139 0.64 0.32 4.53
N PHE A 140 0.31 0.97 5.64
CA PHE A 140 0.84 2.29 5.99
C PHE A 140 2.37 2.30 5.99
N SER A 141 2.99 1.32 6.65
CA SER A 141 4.44 1.25 6.74
C SER A 141 5.11 0.98 5.38
N ALA A 142 4.54 0.08 4.58
CA ALA A 142 5.07 -0.29 3.27
C ALA A 142 4.94 0.86 2.25
N LEU A 143 3.78 1.51 2.19
CA LEU A 143 3.56 2.68 1.34
C LEU A 143 4.32 3.91 1.87
N GLY A 144 4.50 4.01 3.19
CA GLY A 144 5.35 4.99 3.84
C GLY A 144 6.79 4.94 3.35
N LEU A 145 7.35 3.73 3.31
CA LEU A 145 8.68 3.47 2.76
C LEU A 145 8.75 3.86 1.29
N LEU A 146 7.75 3.47 0.51
CA LEU A 146 7.67 3.74 -0.92
C LEU A 146 7.60 5.26 -1.22
N CYS A 147 6.75 5.99 -0.50
CA CYS A 147 6.70 7.46 -0.59
C CYS A 147 8.02 8.12 -0.21
N LEU A 148 8.72 7.60 0.80
CA LEU A 148 10.04 8.10 1.21
C LEU A 148 11.07 7.88 0.09
N LEU A 149 11.10 6.70 -0.52
CA LEU A 149 11.95 6.41 -1.67
C LEU A 149 11.67 7.37 -2.83
N TYR A 150 10.41 7.67 -3.13
CA TYR A 150 10.08 8.61 -4.20
C TYR A 150 10.51 10.06 -3.90
N PHE A 151 10.59 10.46 -2.63
CA PHE A 151 11.18 11.75 -2.29
C PHE A 151 12.67 11.79 -2.64
N TYR A 152 13.42 10.73 -2.33
CA TYR A 152 14.88 10.69 -2.46
C TYR A 152 15.37 10.44 -3.89
N LEU A 153 14.63 9.66 -4.68
CA LEU A 153 15.12 9.13 -5.95
C LEU A 153 14.79 10.05 -7.12
N GLY A 154 15.74 10.20 -8.04
CA GLY A 154 15.51 10.86 -9.32
C GLY A 154 14.60 10.04 -10.25
N MET A 155 14.11 10.66 -11.32
CA MET A 155 13.08 10.04 -12.19
C MET A 155 13.47 8.67 -12.76
N ARG A 156 14.73 8.49 -13.21
CA ARG A 156 15.23 7.19 -13.69
C ARG A 156 15.30 6.14 -12.57
N GLN A 157 15.64 6.57 -11.37
CA GLN A 157 15.75 5.70 -10.20
C GLN A 157 14.36 5.28 -9.69
N ILE A 158 13.34 6.15 -9.80
CA ILE A 158 11.94 5.81 -9.51
C ILE A 158 11.45 4.68 -10.43
N GLN A 159 11.78 4.75 -11.73
CA GLN A 159 11.44 3.68 -12.67
C GLN A 159 12.10 2.35 -12.26
N ALA A 160 13.39 2.37 -11.91
CA ALA A 160 14.10 1.20 -11.42
C ALA A 160 13.44 0.61 -10.15
N VAL A 161 13.09 1.45 -9.18
CA VAL A 161 12.39 1.02 -7.97
C VAL A 161 11.04 0.39 -8.28
N ASN A 162 10.28 0.94 -9.23
CA ASN A 162 9.00 0.36 -9.65
C ASN A 162 9.17 -1.07 -10.22
N TYR A 163 10.21 -1.29 -11.04
CA TYR A 163 10.53 -2.62 -11.55
C TYR A 163 10.94 -3.59 -10.43
N VAL A 164 11.78 -3.12 -9.50
CA VAL A 164 12.22 -3.94 -8.35
C VAL A 164 11.03 -4.32 -7.48
N ILE A 165 10.13 -3.38 -7.18
CA ILE A 165 8.92 -3.64 -6.39
C ILE A 165 8.02 -4.67 -7.07
N PHE A 166 7.79 -4.51 -8.38
CA PHE A 166 6.98 -5.46 -9.14
C PHE A 166 7.59 -6.87 -9.12
N PHE A 167 8.91 -6.96 -9.29
CA PHE A 167 9.63 -8.23 -9.25
C PHE A 167 9.58 -8.89 -7.86
N LEU A 168 9.77 -8.10 -6.79
CA LEU A 168 9.64 -8.57 -5.41
C LEU A 168 8.22 -9.08 -5.11
N LEU A 169 7.18 -8.41 -5.60
CA LEU A 169 5.80 -8.84 -5.45
C LEU A 169 5.58 -10.19 -6.13
N PHE A 170 6.11 -10.37 -7.34
CA PHE A 170 6.00 -11.63 -8.07
C PHE A 170 6.76 -12.79 -7.39
N ILE A 171 7.95 -12.53 -6.85
CA ILE A 171 8.71 -13.51 -6.06
C ILE A 171 7.93 -13.87 -4.80
N ALA A 172 7.44 -12.88 -4.05
CA ALA A 172 6.68 -13.11 -2.82
C ALA A 172 5.46 -13.98 -3.09
N LEU A 173 4.69 -13.66 -4.14
CA LEU A 173 3.55 -14.47 -4.58
C LEU A 173 3.97 -15.91 -4.90
N SER A 174 5.06 -16.08 -5.66
CA SER A 174 5.56 -17.40 -6.06
C SER A 174 5.97 -18.26 -4.86
N ILE A 175 6.55 -17.64 -3.83
CA ILE A 175 6.91 -18.32 -2.57
C ILE A 175 5.65 -18.74 -1.82
N ILE A 176 4.66 -17.85 -1.68
CA ILE A 176 3.40 -18.15 -0.99
C ILE A 176 2.64 -19.27 -1.71
N LEU A 177 2.67 -19.32 -3.04
CA LEU A 177 2.09 -20.41 -3.83
C LEU A 177 2.75 -21.78 -3.59
N ARG A 178 4.06 -21.80 -3.26
CA ARG A 178 4.79 -23.05 -2.98
C ARG A 178 4.59 -23.54 -1.55
N ILE A 179 4.57 -22.62 -0.59
CA ILE A 179 4.39 -22.93 0.82
C ILE A 179 2.89 -23.08 1.07
N LYS A 180 2.32 -24.26 0.84
CA LYS A 180 0.88 -24.58 1.06
C LYS A 180 0.35 -23.84 2.30
N PRO A 181 -0.34 -22.69 2.16
CA PRO A 181 -0.52 -21.81 3.30
C PRO A 181 -1.54 -22.40 4.26
N SER A 182 -1.27 -22.29 5.56
CA SER A 182 -2.26 -22.58 6.59
C SER A 182 -3.37 -21.53 6.48
N SER A 183 -4.63 -21.98 6.37
CA SER A 183 -5.79 -21.09 6.25
C SER A 183 -6.15 -20.35 7.54
N LYS A 184 -5.47 -20.65 8.66
CA LYS A 184 -5.79 -20.09 9.97
C LYS A 184 -4.86 -18.94 10.35
N VAL A 185 -5.45 -17.77 10.55
CA VAL A 185 -4.79 -16.62 11.15
C VAL A 185 -4.73 -16.81 12.67
N THR A 186 -3.52 -16.86 13.23
CA THR A 186 -3.29 -16.90 14.67
C THR A 186 -3.14 -15.48 15.22
N PHE A 187 -3.51 -15.28 16.50
CA PHE A 187 -3.30 -14.01 17.19
C PHE A 187 -1.81 -13.61 17.22
N GLU A 188 -0.93 -14.59 17.42
CA GLU A 188 0.52 -14.39 17.43
C GLU A 188 1.04 -13.80 16.11
N ALA A 189 0.60 -14.34 14.97
CA ALA A 189 0.99 -13.83 13.66
C ALA A 189 0.48 -12.38 13.43
N GLY A 190 -0.74 -12.08 13.88
CA GLY A 190 -1.31 -10.74 13.80
C GLY A 190 -0.53 -9.73 14.65
N ILE A 191 -0.18 -10.10 15.89
CA ILE A 191 0.60 -9.25 16.80
C ILE A 191 2.03 -9.05 16.26
N ALA A 192 2.69 -10.12 15.80
CA ALA A 192 4.02 -10.03 15.22
C ALA A 192 4.05 -9.06 14.02
N MET A 193 3.08 -9.16 13.12
CA MET A 193 2.96 -8.26 11.98
C MET A 193 2.70 -6.80 12.40
N LEU A 194 1.86 -6.60 13.41
CA LEU A 194 1.61 -5.26 13.98
C LEU A 194 2.89 -4.66 14.57
N THR A 195 3.60 -5.41 15.42
CA THR A 195 4.86 -4.92 16.02
C THR A 195 5.87 -4.54 14.94
N PHE A 196 6.03 -5.37 13.91
CA PHE A 196 6.90 -5.07 12.77
C PHE A 196 6.49 -3.78 12.06
N SER A 197 5.19 -3.60 11.78
CA SER A 197 4.68 -2.40 11.11
C SER A 197 4.88 -1.11 11.92
N VAL A 198 4.75 -1.18 13.25
CA VAL A 198 4.97 -0.05 14.15
C VAL A 198 6.45 0.32 14.19
N ILE A 199 7.33 -0.67 14.34
CA ILE A 199 8.79 -0.46 14.33
C ILE A 199 9.21 0.18 13.00
N LEU A 200 8.74 -0.36 11.88
CA LEU A 200 9.05 0.17 10.56
C LEU A 200 8.54 1.62 10.40
N SER A 201 7.32 1.91 10.84
CA SER A 201 6.75 3.26 10.78
C SER A 201 7.53 4.27 11.63
N LEU A 202 7.99 3.86 12.81
CA LEU A 202 8.84 4.70 13.67
C LEU A 202 10.20 4.99 13.03
N LEU A 203 10.84 3.97 12.43
CA LEU A 203 12.08 4.12 11.69
C LEU A 203 11.92 5.07 10.50
N LEU A 204 10.83 4.94 9.73
CA LEU A 204 10.53 5.83 8.62
C LEU A 204 10.31 7.27 9.09
N ASN A 205 9.56 7.46 10.16
CA ASN A 205 9.34 8.78 10.74
C ASN A 205 10.64 9.43 11.25
N TYR A 206 11.57 8.63 11.80
CA TYR A 206 12.91 9.08 12.17
C TYR A 206 13.75 9.44 10.95
N ALA A 207 13.70 8.63 9.89
CA ALA A 207 14.42 8.89 8.65
C ALA A 207 13.94 10.19 7.98
N VAL A 208 12.62 10.41 7.90
CA VAL A 208 12.03 11.64 7.32
C VAL A 208 12.46 12.91 8.08
N LYS A 209 12.68 12.82 9.39
CA LYS A 209 13.17 13.95 10.19
C LYS A 209 14.57 14.42 9.76
N HIS A 210 15.38 13.53 9.21
CA HIS A 210 16.76 13.82 8.77
C HIS A 210 16.85 14.14 7.27
N VAL A 211 15.72 14.36 6.59
CA VAL A 211 15.72 14.64 5.15
C VAL A 211 15.87 16.14 4.91
N ASP A 212 16.94 16.50 4.21
CA ASP A 212 17.19 17.88 3.78
C ASP A 212 16.34 18.25 2.56
N LYS A 213 15.74 19.45 2.62
CA LYS A 213 14.90 20.01 1.55
C LYS A 213 15.67 20.17 0.24
N GLU A 214 16.94 20.58 0.32
CA GLU A 214 17.78 20.88 -0.85
C GLU A 214 18.02 19.64 -1.72
N ARG A 215 18.22 18.48 -1.09
CA ARG A 215 18.47 17.23 -1.82
C ARG A 215 17.26 16.81 -2.66
N ILE A 216 16.05 17.03 -2.15
CA ILE A 216 14.81 16.69 -2.88
C ILE A 216 14.71 17.54 -4.15
N VAL A 217 14.94 18.85 -4.05
CA VAL A 217 14.86 19.78 -5.19
C VAL A 217 15.90 19.42 -6.26
N THR A 218 17.13 19.07 -5.87
CA THR A 218 18.18 18.66 -6.83
C THR A 218 17.89 17.35 -7.58
N THR A 219 16.97 16.51 -7.08
CA THR A 219 16.63 15.22 -7.73
C THR A 219 15.44 15.29 -8.69
N ILE A 220 14.86 16.48 -8.87
CA ILE A 220 13.74 16.70 -9.80
C ILE A 220 14.23 16.87 -11.25
N GLY A 221 15.50 17.29 -11.43
CA GLY A 221 16.19 17.45 -12.72
C GLY A 221 16.80 16.17 -13.29
#